data_AF-A0A454D1M8-F1
#
_entry.id   AF-A0A454D1M8-F1
#
_cell.length_a   1.000
_cell.length_b   1.000
_cell.length_c   1.000
_cell.angle_alpha   90.00
_cell.angle_beta   90.00
_cell.angle_gamma   90.00
#
_symmetry.space_group_name_H-M   'P 1'
#
loop_
_entity.id
_entity.type
_entity.pdbx_description
1 polymer ?
#
loop_
_entity_poly.entity_id
_entity_poly.type
_entity_poly.pdbx_seq_one_letter_code
_entity_poly.pdbx_strand_id
1 'polypeptide(L)'
;MNLKESLIKRVVGQNHALETMSEVIKTASAQLTDESKPNGVFLLIGPSGVGKTESALAIAEKVYGSEENVTTINMSEFKEEH
;
A
#
# COMPACT_ATOMS: atom_id res chain seq x y z
N MET A 1 1.71 17.67 -3.68
CA MET A 1 0.79 16.75 -4.41
C MET A 1 0.20 15.79 -3.39
N ASN A 2 -1.11 15.71 -3.24
CA ASN A 2 -1.72 14.90 -2.16
C ASN A 2 -1.84 13.43 -2.60
N LEU A 3 -1.05 12.53 -2.00
CA LEU A 3 -1.04 11.10 -2.33
C LEU A 3 -2.45 10.50 -2.34
N LYS A 4 -3.26 10.77 -1.31
CA LYS A 4 -4.66 10.32 -1.22
C LYS A 4 -5.47 10.70 -2.47
N GLU A 5 -5.40 11.95 -2.92
CA GLU A 5 -6.17 12.42 -4.08
C GLU A 5 -5.81 11.67 -5.37
N SER A 6 -4.58 11.18 -5.47
CA SER A 6 -4.19 10.31 -6.58
C SER A 6 -4.73 8.89 -6.41
N LEU A 7 -4.71 8.35 -5.18
CA LEU A 7 -5.14 6.98 -4.89
C LEU A 7 -6.66 6.81 -5.03
N ILE A 8 -7.46 7.79 -4.58
CA ILE A 8 -8.94 7.72 -4.66
C ILE A 8 -9.47 7.70 -6.10
N LYS A 9 -8.68 8.15 -7.08
CA LYS A 9 -9.04 8.08 -8.51
C LYS A 9 -9.01 6.64 -9.04
N ARG A 10 -8.26 5.76 -8.38
CA ARG A 10 -8.03 4.37 -8.77
C ARG A 10 -8.74 3.39 -7.84
N VAL A 11 -8.67 3.62 -6.53
CA VAL A 11 -9.33 2.80 -5.51
C VAL A 11 -10.51 3.57 -4.92
N VAL A 12 -11.71 3.26 -5.44
CA VAL A 12 -12.94 3.97 -5.07
C VAL A 12 -13.59 3.35 -3.82
N GLY A 13 -14.10 4.19 -2.93
CA GLY A 13 -14.88 3.75 -1.76
C GLY A 13 -14.06 3.39 -0.52
N GLN A 14 -12.72 3.50 -0.57
CA GLN A 14 -11.81 3.17 0.54
C GLN A 14 -11.16 4.41 1.18
N ASN A 15 -11.86 5.54 1.20
CA ASN A 15 -11.30 6.85 1.58
C ASN A 15 -10.55 6.86 2.92
N HIS A 16 -11.10 6.20 3.95
CA HIS A 16 -10.49 6.15 5.27
C HIS A 16 -9.16 5.39 5.25
N ALA A 17 -9.14 4.18 4.66
CA ALA A 17 -7.91 3.39 4.55
C ALA A 17 -6.84 4.10 3.72
N LEU A 18 -7.24 4.74 2.61
CA LEU A 18 -6.34 5.49 1.75
C LEU A 18 -5.76 6.74 2.42
N GLU A 19 -6.53 7.43 3.27
CA GLU A 19 -6.00 8.53 4.09
C GLU A 19 -4.94 8.01 5.06
N THR A 20 -5.26 7.00 5.86
CA THR A 20 -4.33 6.43 6.86
C THR A 20 -3.03 5.96 6.21
N MET A 21 -3.10 5.23 5.09
CA MET A 21 -1.90 4.82 4.35
C MET A 21 -1.12 6.02 3.81
N SER A 22 -1.82 7.03 3.30
CA SER A 22 -1.17 8.24 2.76
C SER A 22 -0.42 9.02 3.83
N GLU A 23 -0.95 9.13 5.04
CA GLU A 23 -0.29 9.80 6.17
C GLU A 23 0.99 9.07 6.57
N VAL A 24 0.94 7.75 6.74
CA VAL A 24 2.11 6.94 7.10
C VAL A 24 3.22 7.07 6.05
N ILE A 25 2.88 6.97 4.76
CA ILE A 25 3.85 7.10 3.66
C ILE A 25 4.45 8.50 3.62
N LYS A 26 3.65 9.55 3.84
CA LYS A 26 4.14 10.94 3.89
C LYS A 26 5.14 11.13 5.03
N THR A 27 4.85 10.62 6.22
CA THR A 27 5.73 10.71 7.38
C THR A 27 7.06 9.99 7.15
N ALA A 28 7.02 8.78 6.58
CA ALA A 28 8.23 8.03 6.26
C ALA A 28 9.07 8.72 5.17
N SER A 29 8.42 9.29 4.14
CA SER A 29 9.10 10.03 3.06
C SER A 29 9.78 11.30 3.54
N ALA A 30 9.33 11.87 4.67
CA ALA A 30 9.94 13.03 5.31
C ALA A 30 11.12 12.67 6.24
N GLN A 31 11.53 11.39 6.28
CA GLN A 31 12.59 10.88 7.18
C GLN A 31 12.31 11.17 8.66
N LEU A 32 11.03 11.26 9.02
CA LEU A 32 10.59 11.49 10.40
C LEU A 32 10.44 10.18 11.19
N THR A 33 10.89 9.07 10.60
CA THR A 33 10.84 7.72 11.17
C THR A 33 12.24 7.12 11.22
N ASP A 34 12.43 6.16 12.12
CA ASP A 34 13.66 5.37 12.25
C ASP A 34 14.02 4.66 10.94
N GLU A 35 15.20 4.95 10.40
CA GLU A 35 15.69 4.40 9.11
C GLU A 35 15.88 2.87 9.12
N SER A 36 15.96 2.26 10.32
CA SER A 36 16.06 0.80 10.44
C SER A 36 14.72 0.07 10.27
N LYS A 37 13.61 0.82 10.18
CA LYS A 37 12.25 0.26 10.11
C LYS A 37 11.65 0.43 8.72
N PRO A 38 10.69 -0.44 8.32
CA PRO A 38 9.95 -0.23 7.09
C PRO A 38 9.21 1.11 7.08
N ASN A 39 9.14 1.76 5.92
CA ASN A 39 8.42 3.01 5.69
C ASN A 39 6.90 2.91 5.98
N GLY A 40 6.36 1.70 6.06
CA GLY A 40 4.99 1.43 6.43
C GLY A 40 4.70 -0.06 6.44
N VAL A 41 3.92 -0.52 7.42
CA VAL A 41 3.43 -1.89 7.49
C VAL A 41 1.92 -1.85 7.62
N PHE A 42 1.23 -2.49 6.69
CA PHE A 42 -0.22 -2.45 6.59
C PHE A 42 -0.79 -3.86 6.52
N LEU A 43 -1.86 -4.10 7.28
CA LEU A 43 -2.69 -5.30 7.16
C LEU A 43 -4.07 -4.87 6.63
N LEU A 44 -4.35 -5.20 5.37
CA LEU A 44 -5.62 -4.87 4.73
C LEU A 44 -6.60 -6.04 4.88
N ILE A 45 -7.74 -5.79 5.51
CA ILE A 45 -8.76 -6.82 5.78
C ILE A 45 -10.07 -6.42 5.10
N GLY A 46 -10.74 -7.38 4.47
CA GLY A 46 -12.05 -7.17 3.85
C GLY A 46 -12.39 -8.23 2.80
N PRO A 47 -13.64 -8.22 2.27
CA PRO A 47 -14.09 -9.14 1.23
C PRO A 47 -13.22 -9.12 -0.04
N SER A 48 -13.35 -10.13 -0.89
CA SER A 48 -12.70 -10.12 -2.21
C SER A 48 -13.20 -8.97 -3.08
N GLY A 49 -12.35 -8.42 -3.94
CA GLY A 49 -12.72 -7.36 -4.90
C GLY A 49 -12.80 -5.93 -4.34
N VAL A 50 -12.60 -5.70 -3.04
CA VAL A 50 -12.73 -4.35 -2.43
C VAL A 50 -11.53 -3.41 -2.65
N GLY A 51 -10.50 -3.85 -3.36
CA GLY A 51 -9.33 -3.02 -3.69
C GLY A 51 -8.11 -3.16 -2.76
N LYS A 52 -7.96 -4.28 -2.03
CA LYS A 52 -6.80 -4.52 -1.16
C LYS A 52 -5.48 -4.56 -1.95
N THR A 53 -5.39 -5.45 -2.93
CA THR A 53 -4.21 -5.56 -3.81
C THR A 53 -4.04 -4.29 -4.66
N GLU A 54 -5.15 -3.76 -5.17
CA GLU A 54 -5.16 -2.53 -5.97
C GLU A 54 -4.56 -1.33 -5.22
N SER A 55 -4.79 -1.23 -3.91
CA SER A 55 -4.21 -0.17 -3.08
C SER A 55 -2.68 -0.25 -3.03
N ALA A 56 -2.12 -1.47 -2.94
CA ALA A 56 -0.68 -1.67 -2.94
C ALA A 56 -0.05 -1.30 -4.31
N LEU A 57 -0.67 -1.71 -5.41
CA LEU A 57 -0.22 -1.37 -6.76
C LEU A 57 -0.31 0.13 -7.02
N ALA A 58 -1.41 0.77 -6.63
CA ALA A 58 -1.59 2.21 -6.74
C ALA A 58 -0.53 2.99 -5.95
N ILE A 59 -0.17 2.53 -4.74
CA ILE A 59 0.92 3.10 -3.97
C ILE A 59 2.25 2.94 -4.70
N ALA A 60 2.53 1.77 -5.26
CA ALA A 60 3.78 1.52 -5.97
C ALA A 60 3.95 2.42 -7.20
N GLU A 61 2.89 2.57 -7.99
CA GLU A 61 2.86 3.50 -9.12
C GLU A 61 3.15 4.94 -8.68
N LYS A 62 2.50 5.40 -7.60
CA LYS A 62 2.57 6.82 -7.19
C LYS A 62 3.81 7.19 -6.38
N VAL A 63 4.37 6.25 -5.63
CA VAL A 63 5.52 6.49 -4.75
C VAL A 63 6.81 6.06 -5.42
N TYR A 64 6.79 4.93 -6.14
CA TYR A 64 7.99 4.33 -6.74
C TYR A 64 7.99 4.43 -8.27
N GLY A 65 6.97 5.02 -8.88
CA GLY A 65 6.93 5.34 -10.32
C GLY A 65 6.46 4.22 -11.25
N SER A 66 6.20 3.02 -10.71
CA SER A 66 5.67 1.89 -11.50
C SER A 66 4.97 0.87 -10.60
N GLU A 67 3.91 0.24 -11.12
CA GLU A 67 3.26 -0.90 -10.46
C GLU A 67 4.15 -2.15 -10.42
N GLU A 68 5.10 -2.23 -11.35
CA GLU A 68 6.09 -3.31 -11.42
C GLU A 68 7.11 -3.23 -10.26
N ASN A 69 7.16 -2.09 -9.54
CA ASN A 69 8.00 -1.93 -8.35
C ASN A 69 7.34 -2.56 -7.11
N VAL A 70 6.78 -3.76 -7.28
CA VAL A 70 6.16 -4.55 -6.22
C VAL A 70 6.72 -5.97 -6.27
N THR A 71 7.31 -6.41 -5.17
CA THR A 71 7.59 -7.83 -4.95
C THR A 71 6.35 -8.49 -4.36
N THR A 72 5.72 -9.39 -5.11
CA THR A 72 4.53 -10.12 -4.66
C THR A 72 4.94 -11.50 -4.16
N ILE A 73 4.46 -11.86 -2.98
CA ILE A 73 4.59 -13.22 -2.43
C ILE A 73 3.19 -13.83 -2.36
N ASN A 74 2.95 -14.88 -3.15
CA ASN A 74 1.68 -15.59 -3.11
C ASN A 74 1.63 -16.53 -1.91
N MET A 75 1.06 -16.07 -0.82
CA MET A 75 0.95 -16.84 0.43
C MET A 75 0.17 -18.17 0.29
N SER A 76 -0.62 -18.34 -0.78
CA SER A 76 -1.31 -19.63 -1.01
C SER A 76 -0.36 -20.75 -1.42
N GLU A 77 0.80 -20.41 -1.98
CA GLU A 77 1.85 -21.36 -2.40
C GLU A 77 2.71 -21.82 -1.21
N PHE A 78 2.68 -21.10 -0.08
CA PHE A 78 3.46 -21.40 1.12
C PHE A 78 2.68 -22.21 2.16
N LYS A 79 1.67 -22.97 1.72
CA LYS A 79 0.80 -23.77 2.60
C LYS A 79 1.32 -25.17 2.90
N GLU A 80 2.33 -25.65 2.18
CA GLU A 80 2.89 -26.97 2.47
C GLU A 80 3.92 -26.87 3.59
N GLU A 81 3.59 -27.48 4.73
CA GLU A 81 4.58 -27.89 5.71
C GLU A 81 5.41 -29.02 5.06
N HIS A 82 6.69 -28.76 4.78
CA HIS A 82 7.68 -29.82 4.61
C HIS A 82 8.20 -30.28 5.96
#